data_AF-E1PK98-F1
#
_entry.id   AF-E1PK98-F1
#
_cell.length_a   1.000
_cell.length_b   1.000
_cell.length_c   1.000
_cell.angle_alpha   90.00
_cell.angle_beta   90.00
_cell.angle_gamma   90.00
#
_symmetry.space_group_name_H-M   'P 1'
#
loop_
_entity.id
_entity.type
_entity.pdbx_description
1 polymer ?
#
loop_
_entity_poly.entity_id
_entity_poly.type
_entity_poly.pdbx_seq_one_letter_code
_entity_poly.pdbx_strand_id
1 'polypeptide(L)'
;MTLLPLSMDELAEDGRLGKLSADKLLIQGFMPELYRENSRESSVYYRDYLNTYVEKDLREMLEVKNLDKFLRFITLLAGRVGQVVNLSSMSGDVGVSSATLAQWLSVLEASYIVYKLQPYFSNISKRHTKSPKIYFTEIGLASYLLGIETENQANRDPLRGNLFENLIVSEVLKSRLNENKILSCFT
;
A
#
# COMPACT_ATOMS: atom_id res chain seq x y z
N MET A 1 20.88 -1.88 -1.06
CA MET A 1 20.00 -2.44 -0.01
C MET A 1 18.75 -1.58 0.02
N THR A 2 17.61 -2.13 -0.35
CA THR A 2 16.32 -1.43 -0.22
C THR A 2 15.82 -1.65 1.19
N LEU A 3 15.80 -0.61 2.01
CA LEU A 3 15.27 -0.66 3.36
C LEU A 3 13.76 -0.59 3.27
N LEU A 4 13.08 -1.62 3.77
CA LEU A 4 11.64 -1.61 3.94
C LEU A 4 11.25 -0.73 5.13
N PRO A 5 9.97 -0.34 5.23
CA PRO A 5 9.43 0.24 6.45
C PRO A 5 9.59 -0.70 7.64
N LEU A 6 9.51 -0.17 8.86
CA LEU A 6 9.70 -0.96 10.08
C LEU A 6 8.78 -2.19 10.10
N SER A 7 9.28 -3.29 10.67
CA SER A 7 8.44 -4.44 11.01
C SER A 7 7.75 -4.24 12.36
N MET A 8 6.69 -4.99 12.61
CA MET A 8 6.06 -5.06 13.93
C MET A 8 7.03 -5.59 14.98
N ASP A 9 7.92 -6.51 14.61
CA ASP A 9 8.95 -7.04 15.52
C ASP A 9 9.92 -5.94 15.98
N GLU A 10 10.38 -5.07 15.06
CA GLU A 10 11.24 -3.93 15.41
C GLU A 10 10.54 -2.94 16.35
N LEU A 11 9.24 -2.71 16.14
CA LEU A 11 8.43 -1.87 17.03
C LEU A 11 8.16 -2.53 18.39
N ALA A 12 8.10 -3.86 18.43
CA ALA A 12 7.92 -4.63 19.66
C ALA A 12 9.22 -4.63 20.49
N GLU A 13 10.38 -4.80 19.86
CA GLU A 13 11.69 -4.73 20.49
C GLU A 13 11.97 -3.37 21.12
N ASP A 14 11.52 -2.28 20.48
CA ASP A 14 11.60 -0.91 21.01
C ASP A 14 10.48 -0.61 22.04
N GLY A 15 9.62 -1.59 22.37
CA GLY A 15 8.54 -1.45 23.35
C GLY A 15 7.43 -0.48 22.94
N ARG A 16 7.34 -0.12 21.66
CA ARG A 16 6.38 0.85 21.11
C ARG A 16 5.08 0.19 20.68
N LEU A 17 5.14 -1.05 20.19
CA LEU A 17 3.97 -1.77 19.70
C LEU A 17 2.90 -1.93 20.78
N GLY A 18 3.28 -2.24 22.03
CA GLY A 18 2.35 -2.41 23.14
C GLY A 18 1.62 -1.12 23.58
N LYS A 19 2.00 0.04 23.06
CA LYS A 19 1.38 1.34 23.36
C LYS A 19 0.41 1.82 22.29
N LEU A 20 0.36 1.14 21.14
CA LEU A 20 -0.43 1.56 19.99
C LEU A 20 -1.64 0.64 19.81
N SER A 21 -2.80 1.24 19.54
CA SER A 21 -3.98 0.49 19.13
C SER A 21 -3.80 -0.01 17.69
N ALA A 22 -4.54 -1.05 17.31
CA ALA A 22 -4.57 -1.50 15.92
C ALA A 22 -5.00 -0.37 14.98
N ASP A 23 -5.99 0.43 15.36
CA ASP A 23 -6.51 1.53 14.55
C ASP A 23 -5.45 2.64 14.38
N LYS A 24 -4.65 2.91 15.44
CA LYS A 24 -3.52 3.82 15.35
C LYS A 24 -2.43 3.31 14.40
N LEU A 25 -2.14 2.01 14.41
CA LEU A 25 -1.20 1.39 13.46
C LEU A 25 -1.69 1.47 12.01
N LEU A 26 -3.00 1.31 11.77
CA LEU A 26 -3.56 1.45 10.42
C LEU A 26 -3.31 2.86 9.86
N ILE A 27 -3.51 3.89 10.69
CA ILE A 27 -3.35 5.29 10.29
C ILE A 27 -1.88 5.70 10.18
N GLN A 28 -1.08 5.30 11.17
CA GLN A 28 0.31 5.71 11.28
C GLN A 28 1.22 4.93 10.34
N GLY A 29 0.90 3.67 10.02
CA GLY A 29 1.78 2.80 9.26
C GLY A 29 3.12 2.59 9.95
N PHE A 30 4.18 2.28 9.18
CA PHE A 30 5.46 1.79 9.73
C PHE A 30 6.66 2.62 9.28
N MET A 31 6.43 3.82 8.78
CA MET A 31 7.51 4.72 8.36
C MET A 31 8.36 5.11 9.57
N PRO A 32 9.69 4.84 9.58
CA PRO A 32 10.54 5.10 10.76
C PRO A 32 10.47 6.54 11.27
N GLU A 33 10.28 7.51 10.38
CA GLU A 33 10.18 8.93 10.73
C GLU A 33 8.96 9.25 11.62
N LEU A 34 7.87 8.50 11.48
CA LEU A 34 6.65 8.67 12.28
C LEU A 34 6.79 8.18 13.72
N TYR A 35 7.92 7.55 14.04
CA TYR A 35 8.23 7.08 15.39
C TYR A 35 9.39 7.85 16.03
N ARG A 36 9.90 8.91 15.39
CA ARG A 36 10.92 9.77 16.00
C ARG A 36 10.29 10.73 17.02
N GLU A 37 11.11 11.22 17.95
CA GLU A 37 10.68 12.31 18.82
C GLU A 37 10.31 13.54 17.99
N ASN A 38 9.18 14.19 18.32
CA ASN A 38 8.61 15.30 17.56
C ASN A 38 8.27 14.95 16.09
N SER A 39 7.88 13.69 15.84
CA SER A 39 7.38 13.27 14.53
C SER A 39 6.20 14.12 14.06
N ARG A 40 6.12 14.34 12.75
CA ARG A 40 4.96 14.97 12.12
C ARG A 40 3.73 14.08 12.23
N GLU A 41 2.54 14.67 12.16
CA GLU A 41 1.30 13.93 11.99
C GLU A 41 1.36 13.04 10.73
N SER A 42 0.79 11.84 10.82
CA SER A 42 0.84 10.84 9.76
C SER A 42 0.26 11.36 8.44
N SER A 43 -0.83 12.13 8.48
CA SER A 43 -1.45 12.73 7.28
C SER A 43 -0.53 13.74 6.59
N VAL A 44 0.22 14.55 7.36
CA VAL A 44 1.22 15.49 6.86
C VAL A 44 2.38 14.73 6.21
N TYR A 45 2.88 13.69 6.87
CA TYR A 45 3.95 12.87 6.35
C TYR A 45 3.57 12.19 5.03
N TYR A 46 2.43 11.51 4.97
CA TYR A 46 2.02 10.76 3.78
C TYR A 46 1.65 11.66 2.60
N ARG A 47 1.14 12.87 2.84
CA ARG A 47 1.01 13.89 1.80
C ARG A 47 2.35 14.23 1.18
N ASP A 48 3.35 14.54 2.02
CA ASP A 48 4.67 14.97 1.55
C ASP A 48 5.43 13.79 0.89
N TYR A 49 5.24 12.57 1.40
CA TYR A 49 5.72 11.33 0.80
C TYR A 49 5.15 11.14 -0.61
N LEU A 50 3.83 11.24 -0.77
CA LEU A 50 3.15 11.08 -2.06
C LEU A 50 3.59 12.16 -3.06
N ASN A 51 3.71 13.42 -2.63
CA ASN A 51 4.21 14.51 -3.46
C ASN A 51 5.65 14.24 -3.92
N THR A 52 6.51 13.80 -3.02
CA THR A 52 7.90 13.48 -3.33
C THR A 52 8.00 12.34 -4.34
N TYR A 53 7.22 11.27 -4.14
CA TYR A 53 7.14 10.13 -5.06
C TYR A 53 6.66 10.57 -6.45
N VAL A 54 5.60 11.37 -6.50
CA VAL A 54 5.08 11.95 -7.74
C VAL A 54 6.15 12.78 -8.47
N GLU A 55 6.86 13.64 -7.75
CA GLU A 55 7.83 14.55 -8.35
C GLU A 55 9.10 13.85 -8.83
N LYS A 56 9.61 12.89 -8.05
CA LYS A 56 10.87 12.21 -8.34
C LYS A 56 10.73 11.04 -9.28
N ASP A 57 9.74 10.18 -9.05
CA ASP A 57 9.66 8.88 -9.71
C ASP A 57 8.68 8.88 -10.88
N LEU A 58 7.68 9.78 -10.85
CA LEU A 58 6.58 9.76 -11.82
C LEU A 58 6.55 10.92 -12.80
N ARG A 59 7.10 12.09 -12.48
CA ARG A 59 7.00 13.27 -13.36
C ARG A 59 7.67 13.07 -14.73
N GLU A 60 8.73 12.27 -14.81
CA GLU A 60 9.40 11.97 -16.08
C GLU A 60 8.70 10.83 -16.84
N MET A 61 8.16 9.85 -16.12
CA MET A 61 7.46 8.69 -16.72
C MET A 61 6.02 9.00 -17.14
N LEU A 62 5.36 9.88 -16.39
CA LEU A 62 4.00 10.34 -16.63
C LEU A 62 4.05 11.70 -17.28
N GLU A 63 3.43 11.83 -18.45
CA GLU A 63 3.16 13.15 -19.00
C GLU A 63 2.40 14.00 -17.96
N VAL A 64 2.80 15.26 -17.78
CA VAL A 64 2.21 16.19 -16.79
C VAL A 64 0.68 16.21 -16.83
N LYS A 65 0.08 16.01 -18.01
CA LYS A 65 -1.38 15.98 -18.25
C LYS A 65 -2.12 14.79 -17.63
N ASN A 66 -1.41 13.81 -17.10
CA ASN A 66 -2.01 12.60 -16.51
C ASN A 66 -1.82 12.52 -15.00
N LEU A 67 -1.19 13.52 -14.37
CA LEU A 67 -0.87 13.45 -12.95
C LEU A 67 -2.11 13.42 -12.06
N ASP A 68 -3.11 14.25 -12.37
CA ASP A 68 -4.41 14.27 -11.70
C ASP A 68 -5.11 12.91 -11.81
N LYS A 69 -5.05 12.29 -12.99
CA LYS A 69 -5.62 10.96 -13.25
C LYS A 69 -4.86 9.87 -12.51
N PHE A 70 -3.55 9.99 -12.37
CA PHE A 70 -2.74 9.07 -11.59
C PHE A 70 -3.07 9.15 -10.10
N LEU A 71 -3.19 10.36 -9.54
CA LEU A 71 -3.62 10.56 -8.15
C LEU A 71 -5.01 9.97 -7.93
N ARG A 72 -5.94 10.20 -8.86
CA ARG A 72 -7.27 9.56 -8.82
C ARG A 72 -7.17 8.03 -8.88
N PHE A 73 -6.29 7.48 -9.71
CA PHE A 73 -6.07 6.04 -9.82
C PHE A 73 -5.57 5.43 -8.51
N ILE A 74 -4.52 5.98 -7.89
CA ILE A 74 -3.97 5.43 -6.64
C ILE A 74 -4.98 5.54 -5.48
N THR A 75 -5.77 6.62 -5.43
CA THR A 75 -6.87 6.75 -4.45
C THR A 75 -7.96 5.69 -4.68
N LEU A 76 -8.40 5.48 -5.92
CA LEU A 76 -9.38 4.44 -6.24
C LEU A 76 -8.83 3.02 -6.01
N LEU A 77 -7.52 2.84 -6.11
CA LEU A 77 -6.82 1.61 -5.79
C LEU A 77 -6.79 1.36 -4.27
N ALA A 78 -6.56 2.40 -3.46
CA ALA A 78 -6.68 2.34 -2.00
C ALA A 78 -8.10 1.94 -1.56
N GLY A 79 -9.13 2.46 -2.23
CA GLY A 79 -10.54 2.05 -2.04
C GLY A 79 -10.84 0.59 -2.38
N ARG A 80 -9.88 -0.14 -2.97
CA ARG A 80 -9.97 -1.55 -3.36
C ARG A 80 -8.85 -2.39 -2.73
N VAL A 81 -8.25 -1.89 -1.65
CA VAL A 81 -7.23 -2.62 -0.89
C VAL A 81 -7.78 -3.97 -0.41
N GLY A 82 -6.98 -5.02 -0.53
CA GLY A 82 -7.36 -6.40 -0.18
C GLY A 82 -8.48 -7.00 -1.04
N GLN A 83 -8.83 -6.35 -2.15
CA GLN A 83 -9.85 -6.81 -3.09
C GLN A 83 -9.24 -7.12 -4.46
N VAL A 84 -10.00 -7.87 -5.26
CA VAL A 84 -9.64 -8.17 -6.65
C VAL A 84 -9.90 -6.94 -7.51
N VAL A 85 -8.87 -6.47 -8.21
CA VAL A 85 -8.96 -5.26 -9.03
C VAL A 85 -9.27 -5.60 -10.50
N ASN A 86 -10.27 -4.93 -11.06
CA ASN A 86 -10.59 -4.95 -12.48
C ASN A 86 -10.22 -3.59 -13.11
N LEU A 87 -9.12 -3.58 -13.87
CA LEU A 87 -8.61 -2.35 -14.51
C LEU A 87 -9.55 -1.83 -15.62
N SER A 88 -10.31 -2.72 -16.26
CA SER A 88 -11.28 -2.32 -17.29
C SER A 88 -12.49 -1.58 -16.70
N SER A 89 -12.92 -1.91 -15.47
CA SER A 89 -13.93 -1.09 -14.80
C SER A 89 -13.35 0.24 -14.32
N MET A 90 -12.11 0.24 -13.82
CA MET A 90 -11.46 1.46 -13.32
C MET A 90 -11.09 2.46 -14.43
N SER A 91 -10.93 2.00 -15.69
CA SER A 91 -10.62 2.92 -16.80
C SER A 91 -11.69 3.99 -17.00
N GLY A 92 -12.97 3.65 -16.80
CA GLY A 92 -14.07 4.60 -16.87
C GLY A 92 -14.03 5.61 -15.73
N ASP A 93 -13.77 5.15 -14.51
CA ASP A 93 -13.66 6.01 -13.32
C ASP A 93 -12.48 6.98 -13.42
N VAL A 94 -11.33 6.54 -13.96
CA VAL A 94 -10.11 7.36 -14.04
C VAL A 94 -10.06 8.23 -15.31
N GLY A 95 -10.66 7.78 -16.41
CA GLY A 95 -10.62 8.48 -17.70
C GLY A 95 -9.32 8.25 -18.49
N VAL A 96 -8.76 7.05 -18.41
CA VAL A 96 -7.62 6.54 -19.22
C VAL A 96 -7.86 5.08 -19.60
N SER A 97 -7.11 4.57 -20.58
CA SER A 97 -7.25 3.17 -21.01
C SER A 97 -6.84 2.17 -19.91
N SER A 98 -7.40 0.97 -19.92
CA SER A 98 -7.00 -0.11 -19.00
C SER A 98 -5.52 -0.51 -19.17
N ALA A 99 -4.98 -0.37 -20.39
CA ALA A 99 -3.55 -0.57 -20.66
C ALA A 99 -2.68 0.47 -19.94
N THR A 100 -3.10 1.74 -19.92
CA THR A 100 -2.44 2.80 -19.16
C THR A 100 -2.48 2.51 -17.66
N LEU A 101 -3.64 2.09 -17.13
CA LEU A 101 -3.75 1.70 -15.73
C LEU A 101 -2.85 0.51 -15.38
N ALA A 102 -2.70 -0.46 -16.29
CA ALA A 102 -1.81 -1.60 -16.08
C ALA A 102 -0.33 -1.18 -16.04
N GLN A 103 0.06 -0.21 -16.86
CA GLN A 103 1.40 0.39 -16.81
C GLN A 103 1.62 1.11 -15.47
N TRP A 104 0.68 1.95 -15.03
CA TRP A 104 0.77 2.64 -13.74
C TRP A 104 0.82 1.68 -12.56
N LEU A 105 0.02 0.61 -12.58
CA LEU A 105 0.07 -0.42 -11.56
C LEU A 105 1.44 -1.13 -11.52
N SER A 106 2.05 -1.35 -12.69
CA SER A 106 3.38 -1.97 -12.79
C SER A 106 4.47 -1.04 -12.24
N VAL A 107 4.34 0.28 -12.46
CA VAL A 107 5.23 1.27 -11.85
C VAL A 107 5.07 1.30 -10.33
N LEU A 108 3.84 1.34 -9.82
CA LEU A 108 3.58 1.28 -8.37
C LEU A 108 4.16 0.01 -7.72
N GLU A 109 4.11 -1.13 -8.41
CA GLU A 109 4.73 -2.38 -7.94
C GLU A 109 6.26 -2.31 -7.96
N ALA A 110 6.85 -1.79 -9.04
CA ALA A 110 8.31 -1.63 -9.15
C ALA A 110 8.87 -0.63 -8.13
N SER A 111 8.09 0.39 -7.78
CA SER A 111 8.41 1.39 -6.76
C SER A 111 8.06 0.94 -5.33
N TYR A 112 7.65 -0.32 -5.13
CA TYR A 112 7.27 -0.88 -3.84
C TYR A 112 6.15 -0.11 -3.12
N ILE A 113 5.27 0.58 -3.84
CA ILE A 113 4.10 1.25 -3.26
C ILE A 113 2.98 0.24 -3.01
N VAL A 114 2.81 -0.72 -3.93
CA VAL A 114 1.81 -1.77 -3.85
C VAL A 114 2.42 -3.13 -4.17
N TYR A 115 1.75 -4.20 -3.75
CA TYR A 115 2.08 -5.57 -4.14
C TYR A 115 0.83 -6.33 -4.57
N LYS A 116 1.01 -7.21 -5.57
CA LYS A 116 -0.01 -8.15 -6.05
C LYS A 116 0.10 -9.47 -5.30
N LEU A 117 -0.87 -9.77 -4.45
CA LEU A 117 -0.98 -11.10 -3.85
C LEU A 117 -1.65 -12.04 -4.85
N GLN A 118 -0.85 -12.93 -5.42
CA GLN A 118 -1.35 -13.96 -6.33
C GLN A 118 -2.18 -14.99 -5.56
N PRO A 119 -3.35 -15.40 -6.08
CA PRO A 119 -4.18 -16.36 -5.40
C PRO A 119 -3.50 -17.73 -5.35
N TYR A 120 -3.52 -18.39 -4.18
CA TYR A 120 -2.93 -19.70 -4.03
C TYR A 120 -3.77 -20.75 -4.75
N PHE A 121 -3.18 -21.35 -5.78
CA PHE A 121 -3.71 -22.54 -6.46
C PHE A 121 -2.59 -23.54 -6.69
N SER A 122 -2.90 -24.83 -6.52
CA SER A 122 -2.00 -25.95 -6.82
C SER A 122 -1.64 -26.05 -8.31
N ASN A 123 -2.53 -25.56 -9.18
CA ASN A 123 -2.29 -25.50 -10.62
C ASN A 123 -1.75 -24.12 -11.02
N ILE A 124 -0.50 -24.09 -11.52
CA ILE A 124 0.22 -22.89 -11.95
C ILE A 124 -0.54 -22.15 -13.07
N SER A 125 -1.15 -22.86 -14.02
CA SER A 125 -1.94 -22.25 -15.10
C SER A 125 -3.23 -21.59 -14.58
N LYS A 126 -3.87 -22.15 -13.55
CA LYS A 126 -5.04 -21.52 -12.89
C LYS A 126 -4.64 -20.31 -12.04
N ARG A 127 -3.40 -20.26 -11.55
CA ARG A 127 -2.86 -19.12 -10.81
C ARG A 127 -2.73 -17.87 -11.70
N HIS A 128 -2.24 -18.03 -12.92
CA HIS A 128 -2.09 -16.92 -13.87
C HIS A 128 -3.42 -16.37 -14.43
N THR A 129 -4.52 -17.12 -14.31
CA THR A 129 -5.82 -16.72 -14.88
C THR A 129 -6.74 -16.00 -13.91
N LYS A 130 -6.37 -15.91 -12.62
CA LYS A 130 -7.17 -15.24 -11.59
C LYS A 130 -6.54 -13.91 -11.23
N SER A 131 -7.36 -12.86 -11.24
CA SER A 131 -6.92 -11.51 -10.89
C SER A 131 -6.40 -11.46 -9.45
N PRO A 132 -5.20 -10.91 -9.21
CA PRO A 132 -4.61 -10.82 -7.88
C PRO A 132 -5.36 -9.82 -7.00
N LYS A 133 -5.21 -9.98 -5.69
CA LYS A 133 -5.56 -8.93 -4.74
C LYS A 133 -4.44 -7.89 -4.69
N ILE A 134 -4.81 -6.62 -4.54
CA ILE A 134 -3.84 -5.53 -4.38
C ILE A 134 -3.78 -5.10 -2.92
N TYR A 135 -2.57 -4.86 -2.45
CA TYR A 135 -2.31 -4.30 -1.14
C TYR A 135 -1.21 -3.25 -1.24
N PHE A 136 -1.19 -2.33 -0.28
CA PHE A 136 -0.17 -1.31 -0.15
C PHE A 136 0.96 -1.80 0.74
N THR A 137 2.19 -1.48 0.38
CA THR A 137 3.36 -1.79 1.23
C THR A 137 3.30 -1.01 2.54
N GLU A 138 2.81 0.22 2.48
CA GLU A 138 2.57 1.07 3.64
C GLU A 138 1.09 1.29 3.89
N ILE A 139 0.59 0.74 5.00
CA ILE A 139 -0.82 0.83 5.36
C ILE A 139 -1.27 2.28 5.64
N GLY A 140 -0.40 3.07 6.27
CA GLY A 140 -0.70 4.47 6.57
C GLY A 140 -0.88 5.32 5.31
N LEU A 141 -0.19 4.96 4.21
CA LEU A 141 -0.42 5.59 2.90
C LEU A 141 -1.82 5.24 2.37
N ALA A 142 -2.25 3.98 2.48
CA ALA A 142 -3.61 3.59 2.08
C ALA A 142 -4.66 4.32 2.93
N SER A 143 -4.49 4.37 4.25
CA SER A 143 -5.37 5.13 5.15
C SER A 143 -5.41 6.63 4.82
N TYR A 144 -4.25 7.23 4.52
CA TYR A 144 -4.16 8.62 4.07
C TYR A 144 -4.95 8.84 2.76
N LEU A 145 -4.78 7.97 1.76
CA LEU A 145 -5.49 8.05 0.48
C LEU A 145 -7.01 7.90 0.63
N LEU A 146 -7.47 7.19 1.67
CA LEU A 146 -8.88 7.04 2.02
C LEU A 146 -9.42 8.21 2.87
N GLY A 147 -8.56 9.15 3.30
CA GLY A 147 -8.94 10.25 4.18
C GLY A 147 -9.21 9.81 5.63
N ILE A 148 -8.62 8.69 6.06
CA ILE A 148 -8.74 8.16 7.42
C ILE A 148 -7.61 8.75 8.26
N GLU A 149 -7.93 9.70 9.13
CA GLU A 149 -6.94 10.44 9.92
C GLU A 149 -7.04 10.17 11.43
N THR A 150 -8.18 9.64 11.89
CA THR A 150 -8.46 9.41 13.32
C THR A 150 -8.86 7.96 13.60
N GLU A 151 -8.56 7.48 14.81
CA GLU A 151 -8.90 6.10 15.22
C GLU A 151 -10.40 5.82 15.14
N ASN A 152 -11.25 6.81 15.44
CA ASN A 152 -12.70 6.68 15.31
C ASN A 152 -13.15 6.51 13.84
N GLN A 153 -12.51 7.23 12.90
CA GLN A 153 -12.76 7.02 11.48
C GLN A 153 -12.32 5.62 11.05
N ALA A 154 -11.10 5.21 11.42
CA ALA A 154 -10.58 3.88 11.10
C ALA A 154 -11.48 2.76 11.65
N ASN A 155 -11.98 2.93 12.88
CA ASN A 155 -12.84 1.97 13.55
C ASN A 155 -14.18 1.74 12.82
N ARG A 156 -14.73 2.81 12.24
CA ARG A 156 -16.05 2.80 11.59
C ARG A 156 -15.99 2.62 10.07
N ASP A 157 -14.79 2.65 9.49
CA ASP A 157 -14.60 2.58 8.05
C ASP A 157 -15.03 1.19 7.51
N PRO A 158 -15.81 1.12 6.41
CA PRO A 158 -16.20 -0.16 5.80
C PRO A 158 -15.02 -1.03 5.37
N LEU A 159 -13.88 -0.43 5.04
CA LEU A 159 -12.66 -1.10 4.62
C LEU A 159 -11.73 -1.43 5.78
N ARG A 160 -12.10 -1.18 7.05
CA ARG A 160 -11.26 -1.48 8.22
C ARG A 160 -10.73 -2.92 8.19
N GLY A 161 -11.59 -3.89 7.86
CA GLY A 161 -11.20 -5.29 7.74
C GLY A 161 -10.14 -5.51 6.65
N ASN A 162 -10.29 -4.87 5.50
CA ASN A 162 -9.33 -4.94 4.40
C ASN A 162 -8.00 -4.25 4.74
N LEU A 163 -8.04 -3.11 5.44
CA LEU A 163 -6.86 -2.41 5.92
C LEU A 163 -6.10 -3.24 6.97
N PHE A 164 -6.83 -3.90 7.87
CA PHE A 164 -6.22 -4.83 8.82
C PHE A 164 -5.64 -6.06 8.12
N GLU A 165 -6.32 -6.62 7.12
CA GLU A 165 -5.75 -7.68 6.28
C GLU A 165 -4.44 -7.22 5.61
N ASN A 166 -4.43 -6.00 5.06
CA ASN A 166 -3.23 -5.41 4.48
C ASN A 166 -2.10 -5.26 5.50
N LEU A 167 -2.39 -4.81 6.72
CA LEU A 167 -1.41 -4.69 7.81
C LEU A 167 -0.68 -6.03 7.98
N ILE A 168 -1.43 -7.10 8.20
CA ILE A 168 -0.88 -8.44 8.43
C ILE A 168 -0.12 -8.97 7.21
N VAL A 169 -0.66 -8.81 6.01
CA VAL A 169 0.03 -9.28 4.80
C VAL A 169 1.32 -8.50 4.57
N SER A 170 1.33 -7.18 4.79
CA SER A 170 2.54 -6.37 4.67
C SER A 170 3.63 -6.81 5.66
N GLU A 171 3.23 -7.18 6.88
CA GLU A 171 4.13 -7.67 7.91
C GLU A 171 4.76 -9.03 7.53
N VAL A 172 3.94 -9.96 7.05
CA VAL A 172 4.43 -11.27 6.58
C VAL A 172 5.44 -11.11 5.45
N LEU A 173 5.20 -10.17 4.52
CA LEU A 173 6.12 -9.92 3.41
C LEU A 173 7.44 -9.29 3.89
N LYS A 174 7.38 -8.34 4.83
CA LYS A 174 8.58 -7.74 5.46
C LYS A 174 9.42 -8.79 6.18
N SER A 175 8.78 -9.62 7.01
CA SER A 175 9.44 -10.72 7.72
C SER A 175 10.18 -11.67 6.76
N ARG A 176 9.53 -12.07 5.66
CA ARG A 176 10.17 -12.93 4.63
C ARG A 176 11.36 -12.26 3.95
N LEU A 177 11.25 -10.97 3.61
CA LEU A 177 12.34 -10.22 2.98
C LEU A 177 13.53 -10.02 3.92
N ASN A 178 13.28 -9.77 5.21
CA ASN A 178 14.33 -9.65 6.22
C ASN A 178 15.12 -10.97 6.39
N GLU A 179 14.46 -12.11 6.19
CA GLU A 179 15.10 -13.42 6.15
C GLU A 179 15.81 -13.74 4.82
N ASN A 180 15.91 -12.78 3.89
CA ASN A 180 16.38 -12.96 2.50
C ASN A 180 15.64 -14.06 1.73
N LYS A 181 14.37 -14.32 2.08
CA LYS A 181 13.52 -15.28 1.36
C LYS A 181 12.79 -14.57 0.23
N ILE A 182 12.63 -15.28 -0.90
CA ILE A 182 11.85 -14.77 -2.03
C ILE A 182 10.40 -14.53 -1.56
N LEU A 183 9.80 -13.40 -1.97
CA LEU A 183 8.39 -13.02 -1.71
C LEU A 183 7.33 -14.01 -2.22
N SER A 184 7.78 -15.13 -2.77
CA SER A 184 6.92 -16.22 -3.18
C SER A 184 6.58 -17.02 -1.92
N CYS A 185 5.29 -17.11 -1.56
CA CYS A 185 4.80 -18.08 -0.57
C CYS A 185 4.95 -19.54 -1.03
N PHE A 186 5.86 -19.83 -1.97
CA PHE A 186 6.15 -21.13 -2.54
C PHE A 186 7.51 -21.61 -2.02
N THR A 187 7.53 -22.00 -0.74
CA THR A 187 8.50 -22.96 -0.20
C THR A 187 7.76 -23.89 0.75
#